data_AF-A0A9J7MFZ3-F1
#
_entry.id   AF-A0A9J7MFZ3-F1
#
_cell.length_a   1.000
_cell.length_b   1.000
_cell.length_c   1.000
_cell.angle_alpha   90.00
_cell.angle_beta   90.00
_cell.angle_gamma   90.00
#
_symmetry.space_group_name_H-M   'P 1'
#
loop_
_entity.id
_entity.type
_entity.pdbx_description
1 polymer ?
#
loop_
_entity_poly.entity_id
_entity_poly.type
_entity_poly.pdbx_seq_one_letter_code
_entity_poly.pdbx_strand_id
1 'polypeptide(L)'
;MASKGRFRQEFRLKSFGLNHGQPRDFTRSPWFSSPVPFLIYRTVTCLYQVCTYATAHSIYGVSPKSLIYLTELGYIILTVHSIVSAGFCFIDVFGISCRPKSPEDRPTFPNNDVTTARSTDAIHQTSQSLKLPWYYKGYWVFYNVVFGIGLYITIAYWALLADDTGPRSILFHAMNCVVIVIDVSVSALPLRLFHFVYPSAFALAYVIFTVIYWVAGGTDVNNNPWIYPVLDYGGNPAMAAGIAAGSVLVAVPLCHVVIFGLAVAREMLAGHVKRRSAKVDVQMEQRREHGLA
;
A
#
# COMPACT_ATOMS: atom_id res chain seq x y z
N MET A 1 -13.65 -5.10 -22.90
CA MET A 1 -14.22 -6.25 -22.15
C MET A 1 -13.50 -6.56 -20.84
N ALA A 2 -12.16 -6.50 -20.76
CA ALA A 2 -11.39 -6.84 -19.55
C ALA A 2 -11.73 -6.01 -18.29
N SER A 3 -11.95 -4.68 -18.38
CA SER A 3 -12.24 -3.86 -17.18
C SER A 3 -13.64 -4.07 -16.60
N LYS A 4 -14.66 -4.33 -17.44
CA LYS A 4 -16.03 -4.66 -16.99
C LYS A 4 -16.07 -5.97 -16.18
N GLY A 5 -15.23 -6.95 -16.55
CA GLY A 5 -15.10 -8.20 -15.82
C GLY A 5 -14.48 -8.03 -14.43
N ARG A 6 -13.48 -7.14 -14.29
CA ARG A 6 -12.80 -6.88 -13.01
C ARG A 6 -13.70 -6.19 -11.99
N PHE A 7 -14.39 -5.11 -12.37
CA PHE A 7 -15.30 -4.42 -11.44
C PHE A 7 -16.35 -5.38 -10.85
N ARG A 8 -16.89 -6.30 -11.66
CA ARG A 8 -17.81 -7.35 -11.19
C ARG A 8 -17.15 -8.35 -10.22
N GLN A 9 -15.83 -8.56 -10.30
CA GLN A 9 -15.10 -9.42 -9.38
C GLN A 9 -14.83 -8.75 -8.03
N GLU A 10 -14.66 -7.42 -8.00
CA GLU A 10 -14.41 -6.67 -6.76
C GLU A 10 -15.59 -6.77 -5.78
N PHE A 11 -16.84 -6.73 -6.28
CA PHE A 11 -18.05 -6.83 -5.46
C PHE A 11 -18.39 -8.25 -4.95
N ARG A 12 -17.51 -9.23 -5.14
CA ARG A 12 -17.73 -10.59 -4.61
C ARG A 12 -17.28 -10.67 -3.16
N LEU A 13 -18.01 -11.41 -2.31
CA LEU A 13 -17.65 -11.61 -0.89
C LEU A 13 -16.23 -12.14 -0.69
N LYS A 14 -15.71 -12.93 -1.64
CA LYS A 14 -14.31 -13.40 -1.62
C LYS A 14 -13.26 -12.27 -1.60
N SER A 15 -13.62 -11.07 -2.02
CA SER A 15 -12.73 -9.90 -2.07
C SER A 15 -12.43 -9.34 -0.67
N PHE A 16 -13.23 -9.66 0.36
CA PHE A 16 -12.87 -9.39 1.76
C PHE A 16 -11.63 -10.18 2.19
N GLY A 17 -11.47 -11.40 1.68
CA GLY A 17 -10.36 -12.28 2.06
C GLY A 17 -8.99 -11.73 1.65
N LEU A 18 -7.95 -12.23 2.32
CA LEU A 18 -6.54 -11.88 2.08
C LEU A 18 -5.83 -12.88 1.15
N ASN A 19 -6.57 -13.53 0.25
CA ASN A 19 -6.00 -14.47 -0.72
C ASN A 19 -5.62 -13.74 -2.00
N HIS A 20 -4.36 -13.79 -2.42
CA HIS A 20 -3.87 -13.21 -3.66
C HIS A 20 -3.01 -14.23 -4.41
N GLY A 21 -3.20 -14.34 -5.73
CA GLY A 21 -2.59 -15.40 -6.53
C GLY A 21 -1.14 -15.14 -6.94
N GLN A 22 -0.67 -13.90 -6.81
CA GLN A 22 0.66 -13.50 -7.29
C GLN A 22 1.44 -12.76 -6.19
N PRO A 23 2.20 -13.47 -5.34
CA PRO A 23 3.00 -12.85 -4.28
C PRO A 23 4.00 -11.80 -4.80
N ARG A 24 4.47 -11.93 -6.05
CA ARG A 24 5.39 -10.98 -6.69
C ARG A 24 4.81 -9.57 -6.83
N ASP A 25 3.49 -9.40 -6.84
CA ASP A 25 2.87 -8.07 -6.90
C ASP A 25 3.22 -7.21 -5.68
N PHE A 26 3.62 -7.83 -4.56
CA PHE A 26 4.05 -7.13 -3.35
C PHE A 26 5.47 -6.55 -3.44
N THR A 27 6.26 -6.99 -4.41
CA THR A 27 7.68 -6.63 -4.57
C THR A 27 8.02 -6.19 -5.99
N ARG A 28 7.02 -5.88 -6.80
CA ARG A 28 7.19 -5.48 -8.21
C ARG A 28 6.45 -4.19 -8.51
N SER A 29 6.83 -3.62 -9.65
CA SER A 29 6.16 -2.49 -10.28
C SER A 29 5.60 -2.96 -11.63
N PRO A 30 4.41 -2.49 -12.05
CA PRO A 30 3.89 -2.83 -13.36
C PRO A 30 4.65 -2.14 -14.50
N TRP A 31 5.53 -1.17 -14.18
CA TRP A 31 6.30 -0.34 -15.12
C TRP A 31 7.64 -0.94 -15.52
N PHE A 32 8.18 -1.86 -14.74
CA PHE A 32 9.52 -2.42 -14.95
C PHE A 32 9.47 -3.94 -15.09
N SER A 33 10.19 -4.48 -16.08
CA SER A 33 10.34 -5.94 -16.25
C SER A 33 11.35 -6.53 -15.25
N SER A 34 12.41 -5.76 -14.94
CA SER A 34 13.41 -6.13 -13.94
C SER A 34 12.97 -5.68 -12.54
N PRO A 35 13.29 -6.43 -11.48
CA PRO A 35 12.97 -6.05 -10.10
C PRO A 35 13.86 -4.95 -9.53
N VAL A 36 15.05 -4.73 -10.10
CA VAL A 36 16.08 -3.84 -9.56
C VAL A 36 15.63 -2.36 -9.52
N PRO A 37 15.02 -1.77 -10.57
CA PRO A 37 14.56 -0.39 -10.51
C PRO A 37 13.52 -0.15 -9.41
N PHE A 38 12.64 -1.12 -9.16
CA PHE A 38 11.64 -1.01 -8.09
C PHE A 38 12.28 -1.12 -6.71
N LEU A 39 13.29 -1.98 -6.54
CA LEU A 39 14.09 -2.02 -5.31
C LEU A 39 14.77 -0.69 -5.04
N ILE A 40 15.39 -0.06 -6.04
CA ILE A 40 16.03 1.26 -5.90
C ILE A 40 15.00 2.29 -5.41
N TYR A 41 13.83 2.35 -6.06
CA TYR A 41 12.73 3.21 -5.63
C TYR A 41 12.34 2.97 -4.16
N ARG A 42 12.13 1.71 -3.76
CA ARG A 42 11.76 1.36 -2.38
C ARG A 42 12.83 1.73 -1.37
N THR A 43 14.11 1.55 -1.70
CA THR A 43 15.24 1.96 -0.86
C THR A 43 15.28 3.48 -0.71
N VAL A 44 15.11 4.24 -1.80
CA VAL A 44 15.09 5.71 -1.76
C VAL A 44 13.92 6.21 -0.90
N THR A 45 12.72 5.67 -1.09
CA THR A 45 11.55 6.04 -0.26
C THR A 45 11.75 5.68 1.21
N CYS A 46 12.34 4.53 1.50
CA CYS A 46 12.67 4.13 2.88
C CYS A 46 13.67 5.11 3.52
N LEU A 47 14.76 5.43 2.82
CA LEU A 47 15.75 6.40 3.30
C LEU A 47 15.12 7.78 3.51
N TYR A 48 14.30 8.23 2.57
CA TYR A 48 13.58 9.49 2.66
C TYR A 48 12.70 9.55 3.93
N GLN A 49 11.89 8.52 4.20
CA GLN A 49 11.03 8.46 5.37
C GLN A 49 11.83 8.43 6.68
N VAL A 50 12.87 7.58 6.75
CA VAL A 50 13.70 7.46 7.96
C VAL A 50 14.45 8.77 8.24
N CYS A 51 15.07 9.37 7.22
CA CYS A 51 15.80 10.62 7.38
C CYS A 51 14.85 11.76 7.76
N THR A 52 13.69 11.85 7.12
CA THR A 52 12.73 12.93 7.39
C THR A 52 12.14 12.79 8.79
N TYR A 53 11.83 11.56 9.25
CA TYR A 53 11.42 11.31 10.63
C TYR A 53 12.51 11.75 11.63
N ALA A 54 13.75 11.29 11.42
CA ALA A 54 14.87 11.60 12.30
C ALA A 54 15.17 13.11 12.34
N THR A 55 15.18 13.78 11.19
CA THR A 55 15.40 15.23 11.08
C THR A 55 14.25 16.03 11.68
N ALA A 56 13.01 15.62 11.48
CA ALA A 56 11.88 16.34 12.06
C ALA A 56 11.91 16.29 13.60
N HIS A 57 12.24 15.13 14.19
CA HIS A 57 12.40 15.02 15.65
C HIS A 57 13.66 15.70 16.19
N SER A 58 14.74 15.78 15.41
CA SER A 58 15.93 16.52 15.84
C SER A 58 15.71 18.03 15.84
N ILE A 59 14.94 18.55 14.88
CA ILE A 59 14.64 19.99 14.77
C ILE A 59 13.55 20.41 15.76
N TYR A 60 12.48 19.64 15.86
CA TYR A 60 11.29 20.07 16.59
C TYR A 60 11.15 19.44 18.00
N GLY A 61 12.06 18.55 18.37
CA GLY A 61 12.03 17.84 19.64
C GLY A 61 11.08 16.64 19.67
N VAL A 62 11.20 15.85 20.73
CA VAL A 62 10.37 14.68 21.00
C VAL A 62 9.59 14.93 22.28
N SER A 63 8.27 14.87 22.21
CA SER A 63 7.41 14.85 23.38
C SER A 63 6.77 13.48 23.48
N PRO A 64 6.79 12.78 24.63
CA PRO A 64 6.07 11.53 24.78
C PRO A 64 4.57 11.67 24.47
N LYS A 65 4.01 12.85 24.72
CA LYS A 65 2.62 13.19 24.36
C LYS A 65 2.39 13.27 22.85
N SER A 66 3.42 13.37 21.99
CA SER A 66 3.20 13.37 20.54
C SER A 66 2.61 12.06 20.03
N LEU A 67 2.88 10.95 20.71
CA LEU A 67 2.39 9.62 20.33
C LEU A 67 0.87 9.46 20.44
N ILE A 68 0.19 10.35 21.17
CA ILE A 68 -1.28 10.32 21.25
C ILE A 68 -1.92 10.87 19.97
N TYR A 69 -1.18 11.63 19.15
CA TYR A 69 -1.71 12.24 17.93
C TYR A 69 -1.67 11.25 16.76
N LEU A 70 -2.79 11.20 16.04
CA LEU A 70 -2.93 10.40 14.84
C LEU A 70 -1.92 10.77 13.75
N THR A 71 -1.54 12.04 13.63
CA THR A 71 -0.52 12.49 12.66
C THR A 71 0.84 11.82 12.93
N GLU A 72 1.25 11.76 14.20
CA GLU A 72 2.51 11.13 14.61
C GLU A 72 2.46 9.62 14.38
N LEU A 73 1.38 8.97 14.80
CA LEU A 73 1.15 7.55 14.53
C LEU A 73 1.16 7.26 13.03
N GLY A 74 0.52 8.11 12.22
CA GLY A 74 0.49 8.04 10.76
C GLY A 74 1.88 8.09 10.14
N TYR A 75 2.74 8.98 10.63
CA TYR A 75 4.13 9.05 10.18
C TYR A 75 4.90 7.78 10.55
N ILE A 76 4.79 7.32 11.80
CA ILE A 76 5.46 6.11 12.30
C ILE A 76 5.08 4.89 11.46
N ILE A 77 3.77 4.66 11.26
CA ILE A 77 3.31 3.50 10.49
C ILE A 77 3.72 3.58 9.02
N LEU A 78 3.78 4.79 8.43
CA LEU A 78 4.26 4.97 7.05
C LEU A 78 5.76 4.70 6.94
N THR A 79 6.56 5.11 7.92
CA THR A 79 7.99 4.78 8.00
C THR A 79 8.19 3.27 8.13
N VAL A 80 7.46 2.61 9.03
CA VAL A 80 7.49 1.14 9.17
C VAL A 80 7.09 0.45 7.86
N HIS A 81 6.05 0.94 7.17
CA HIS A 81 5.66 0.43 5.86
C HIS A 81 6.81 0.51 4.85
N SER A 82 7.52 1.64 4.80
CA SER A 82 8.62 1.85 3.87
C SER A 82 9.79 0.90 4.13
N ILE A 83 10.12 0.65 5.40
CA ILE A 83 11.17 -0.29 5.82
C ILE A 83 10.79 -1.72 5.44
N VAL A 84 9.58 -2.16 5.81
CA VAL A 84 9.11 -3.53 5.52
C VAL A 84 9.04 -3.75 4.01
N SER A 85 8.58 -2.76 3.24
CA SER A 85 8.50 -2.88 1.80
C SER A 85 9.88 -3.00 1.14
N ALA A 86 10.86 -2.20 1.59
CA ALA A 86 12.23 -2.29 1.09
C ALA A 86 12.83 -3.65 1.44
N GLY A 87 12.61 -4.14 2.67
CA GLY A 87 13.03 -5.47 3.11
C GLY A 87 12.46 -6.59 2.24
N PHE A 88 11.15 -6.57 1.95
CA PHE A 88 10.53 -7.54 1.04
C PHE A 88 11.13 -7.51 -0.37
N CYS A 89 11.39 -6.31 -0.92
CA CYS A 89 12.03 -6.20 -2.24
C CYS A 89 13.47 -6.71 -2.21
N PHE A 90 14.21 -6.46 -1.13
CA PHE A 90 15.59 -6.92 -0.96
C PHE A 90 15.65 -8.45 -0.87
N ILE A 91 14.80 -9.06 -0.04
CA ILE A 91 14.67 -10.52 0.09
C ILE A 91 14.28 -11.15 -1.25
N ASP A 92 13.37 -10.53 -1.99
CA ASP A 92 12.93 -11.08 -3.26
C ASP A 92 13.97 -10.93 -4.39
N VAL A 93 14.79 -9.88 -4.39
CA VAL A 93 15.90 -9.74 -5.37
C VAL A 93 17.08 -10.64 -5.01
N PHE A 94 17.53 -10.64 -3.76
CA PHE A 94 18.76 -11.32 -3.34
C PHE A 94 18.52 -12.74 -2.80
N GLY A 95 17.36 -13.02 -2.22
CA GLY A 95 17.00 -14.36 -1.74
C GLY A 95 16.76 -15.36 -2.86
N ILE A 96 16.41 -14.91 -4.08
CA ILE A 96 16.38 -15.76 -5.28
C ILE A 96 17.80 -16.18 -5.66
N SER A 97 18.79 -15.30 -5.53
CA SER A 97 20.20 -15.62 -5.81
C SER A 97 20.80 -16.65 -4.85
N CYS A 98 20.21 -16.82 -3.66
CA CYS A 98 20.64 -17.78 -2.63
C CYS A 98 19.91 -19.13 -2.68
N ARG A 99 18.89 -19.31 -3.55
CA ARG A 99 18.31 -20.64 -3.75
C ARG A 99 19.29 -21.49 -4.55
N PRO A 100 19.73 -22.66 -4.05
CA PRO A 100 20.44 -23.62 -4.89
C PRO A 100 19.51 -23.96 -6.07
N LYS A 101 20.01 -23.82 -7.30
CA LYS A 101 19.32 -24.35 -8.48
C LYS A 101 19.04 -25.82 -8.22
N SER A 102 17.77 -26.24 -8.31
CA SER A 102 17.42 -27.66 -8.25
C SER A 102 18.24 -28.40 -9.33
N PRO A 103 18.70 -29.63 -9.11
CA PRO A 103 19.34 -30.44 -10.15
C PRO A 103 18.49 -30.57 -11.44
N GLU A 104 17.16 -30.35 -11.34
CA GLU A 104 16.22 -30.33 -12.46
C GLU A 104 16.33 -29.10 -13.38
N ASP A 105 17.02 -28.03 -12.97
CA ASP A 105 17.29 -26.85 -13.82
C ASP A 105 18.50 -27.05 -14.76
N ARG A 106 19.12 -28.23 -14.74
CA ARG A 106 20.19 -28.59 -15.68
C ARG A 106 19.51 -28.97 -17.01
N PRO A 107 19.88 -28.39 -18.16
CA PRO A 107 19.28 -28.75 -19.44
C PRO A 107 19.61 -30.22 -19.75
N THR A 108 18.68 -31.11 -19.44
CA THR A 108 18.71 -32.48 -19.95
C THR A 108 18.32 -32.43 -21.42
N PHE A 109 19.28 -32.72 -22.29
CA PHE A 109 19.01 -32.98 -23.70
C PHE A 109 17.92 -34.05 -23.81
N PRO A 110 16.85 -33.83 -24.60
CA PRO A 110 15.78 -34.80 -24.71
C PRO A 110 16.30 -36.01 -25.51
N ASN A 111 16.40 -37.16 -24.85
CA ASN A 111 16.33 -38.43 -25.57
C ASN A 111 14.89 -38.61 -26.02
N ASN A 112 14.70 -38.62 -27.33
CA ASN A 112 13.45 -38.97 -27.96
C ASN A 112 13.16 -40.43 -27.64
N ASP A 113 12.31 -40.69 -26.66
CA ASP A 113 11.48 -41.90 -26.61
C ASP A 113 10.39 -41.80 -25.53
N VAL A 114 9.15 -42.11 -25.96
CA VAL A 114 8.04 -42.62 -25.15
C VAL A 114 7.14 -41.60 -24.39
N THR A 115 6.02 -41.32 -25.09
CA THR A 115 4.61 -41.26 -24.59
C THR A 115 4.02 -39.94 -24.09
N THR A 116 3.08 -39.47 -24.92
CA THR A 116 2.11 -38.36 -24.87
C THR A 116 1.11 -38.36 -23.69
N ALA A 117 1.42 -39.02 -22.57
CA ALA A 117 0.55 -39.04 -21.38
C ALA A 117 1.02 -38.11 -20.24
N ARG A 118 2.27 -37.61 -20.28
CA ARG A 118 2.88 -36.82 -19.19
C ARG A 118 2.66 -35.31 -19.28
N SER A 119 2.19 -34.81 -20.42
CA SER A 119 2.09 -33.37 -20.70
C SER A 119 0.92 -32.70 -19.98
N THR A 120 -0.17 -33.41 -19.72
CA THR A 120 -1.34 -32.89 -19.01
C THR A 120 -1.11 -32.72 -17.52
N ASP A 121 -0.35 -33.63 -16.87
CA ASP A 121 -0.07 -33.55 -15.43
C ASP A 121 1.00 -32.51 -15.08
N ALA A 122 1.99 -32.32 -15.96
CA ALA A 122 3.03 -31.29 -15.79
C ALA A 122 2.50 -29.85 -15.93
N ILE A 123 1.50 -29.65 -16.81
CA ILE A 123 0.78 -28.37 -16.94
C ILE A 123 -0.16 -28.16 -15.74
N HIS A 124 -0.70 -29.24 -15.16
CA HIS A 124 -1.57 -29.16 -13.98
C HIS A 124 -0.79 -28.89 -12.67
N GLN A 125 0.48 -29.29 -12.58
CA GLN A 125 1.35 -29.03 -11.41
C GLN A 125 1.91 -27.60 -11.36
N THR A 126 2.11 -26.93 -12.50
CA THR A 126 2.54 -25.51 -12.52
C THR A 126 1.43 -24.53 -12.09
N SER A 127 0.19 -25.01 -12.02
CA SER A 127 -0.99 -24.26 -11.56
C SER A 127 -1.35 -24.51 -10.08
N GLN A 128 -0.46 -25.08 -9.25
CA GLN A 128 -0.69 -25.00 -7.81
C GLN A 128 -0.62 -23.53 -7.38
N SER A 129 -1.79 -22.95 -7.09
CA SER A 129 -1.92 -21.60 -6.55
C SER A 129 -1.02 -21.48 -5.31
N LEU A 130 0.14 -20.84 -5.45
CA LEU A 130 1.02 -20.55 -4.32
C LEU A 130 0.18 -19.78 -3.29
N LYS A 131 -0.18 -20.45 -2.18
CA LYS A 131 -0.94 -19.84 -1.10
C LYS A 131 -0.09 -18.70 -0.55
N LEU A 132 -0.64 -17.48 -0.56
CA LEU A 132 0.07 -16.29 -0.06
C LEU A 132 0.47 -16.51 1.41
N PRO A 133 1.78 -16.43 1.76
CA PRO A 133 2.24 -16.59 3.12
C PRO A 133 1.59 -15.60 4.10
N TRP A 134 1.46 -15.98 5.37
CA TRP A 134 0.72 -15.21 6.37
C TRP A 134 1.29 -13.79 6.57
N TYR A 135 2.60 -13.61 6.47
CA TYR A 135 3.25 -12.31 6.67
C TYR A 135 2.96 -11.34 5.53
N TYR A 136 2.78 -11.80 4.29
CA TYR A 136 2.27 -10.96 3.20
C TYR A 136 0.82 -10.54 3.45
N LYS A 137 -0.01 -11.41 4.04
CA LYS A 137 -1.39 -11.07 4.40
C LYS A 137 -1.43 -10.00 5.50
N GLY A 138 -0.61 -10.15 6.54
CA GLY A 138 -0.48 -9.17 7.61
C GLY A 138 0.03 -7.83 7.09
N TYR A 139 1.07 -7.85 6.26
CA TYR A 139 1.57 -6.64 5.59
C TYR A 139 0.51 -6.00 4.69
N TRP A 140 -0.33 -6.80 4.03
CA TRP A 140 -1.40 -6.25 3.20
C TRP A 140 -2.46 -5.51 4.02
N VAL A 141 -2.87 -6.06 5.16
CA VAL A 141 -3.76 -5.35 6.10
C VAL A 141 -3.11 -4.04 6.53
N PHE A 142 -1.84 -4.10 6.95
CA PHE A 142 -1.08 -2.94 7.39
C PHE A 142 -0.98 -1.87 6.28
N TYR A 143 -0.71 -2.28 5.05
CA TYR A 143 -0.69 -1.39 3.88
C TYR A 143 -2.00 -0.63 3.69
N ASN A 144 -3.14 -1.32 3.77
CA ASN A 144 -4.45 -0.67 3.67
C ASN A 144 -4.70 0.32 4.82
N VAL A 145 -4.28 -0.01 6.04
CA VAL A 145 -4.36 0.90 7.20
C VAL A 145 -3.52 2.15 6.97
N VAL A 146 -2.22 2.00 6.68
CA VAL A 146 -1.28 3.10 6.49
C VAL A 146 -1.77 4.08 5.43
N PHE A 147 -2.25 3.55 4.29
CA PHE A 147 -2.61 4.39 3.16
C PHE A 147 -3.94 5.09 3.41
N GLY A 148 -4.95 4.36 3.90
CA GLY A 148 -6.25 4.94 4.24
C GLY A 148 -6.17 6.01 5.32
N ILE A 149 -5.44 5.73 6.40
CA ILE A 149 -5.25 6.68 7.51
C ILE A 149 -4.38 7.86 7.11
N GLY A 150 -3.31 7.65 6.32
CA GLY A 150 -2.45 8.72 5.85
C GLY A 150 -3.19 9.76 5.01
N LEU A 151 -4.04 9.33 4.07
CA LEU A 151 -4.89 10.25 3.29
C LEU A 151 -5.94 10.94 4.17
N TYR A 152 -6.54 10.22 5.13
CA TYR A 152 -7.48 10.80 6.08
C TYR A 152 -6.83 11.89 6.95
N ILE A 153 -5.61 11.69 7.46
CA ILE A 153 -4.88 12.68 8.27
C ILE A 153 -4.73 13.99 7.52
N THR A 154 -4.32 13.93 6.24
CA THR A 154 -4.24 15.11 5.38
C THR A 154 -5.60 15.81 5.33
N ILE A 155 -6.64 15.13 4.85
CA ILE A 155 -7.96 15.75 4.65
C ILE A 155 -8.52 16.31 5.97
N ALA A 156 -8.47 15.53 7.05
CA ALA A 156 -9.00 15.93 8.35
C ALA A 156 -8.25 17.13 8.94
N TYR A 157 -6.93 17.22 8.77
CA TYR A 157 -6.17 18.37 9.24
C TYR A 157 -6.64 19.66 8.57
N TRP A 158 -6.67 19.72 7.24
CA TRP A 158 -7.11 20.94 6.54
C TRP A 158 -8.62 21.21 6.64
N ALA A 159 -9.44 20.18 6.82
CA ALA A 159 -10.88 20.37 6.96
C ALA A 159 -11.31 20.78 8.38
N LEU A 160 -10.58 20.37 9.41
CA LEU A 160 -11.05 20.47 10.80
C LEU A 160 -10.11 21.23 11.74
N LEU A 161 -8.82 21.36 11.43
CA LEU A 161 -7.80 21.78 12.40
C LEU A 161 -6.84 22.86 11.91
N ALA A 162 -6.64 23.00 10.60
CA ALA A 162 -5.58 23.83 10.06
C ALA A 162 -5.81 25.33 10.31
N ASP A 163 -4.89 25.92 11.05
CA ASP A 163 -4.66 27.36 11.18
C ASP A 163 -3.31 27.79 10.59
N ASP A 164 -2.45 26.81 10.23
CA ASP A 164 -1.11 27.01 9.68
C ASP A 164 -0.86 26.17 8.42
N THR A 165 -0.24 26.78 7.42
CA THR A 165 0.26 26.14 6.19
C THR A 165 1.79 26.27 6.06
N GLY A 166 2.50 26.48 7.16
CA GLY A 166 3.94 26.57 7.20
C GLY A 166 4.66 25.25 6.86
N PRO A 167 6.00 25.29 6.69
CA PRO A 167 6.78 24.11 6.27
C PRO A 167 6.59 22.88 7.16
N ARG A 168 6.45 23.08 8.47
CA ARG A 168 6.19 22.00 9.43
C ARG A 168 4.83 21.34 9.20
N SER A 169 3.79 22.15 9.06
CA SER A 169 2.43 21.69 8.79
C SER A 169 2.37 20.87 7.49
N ILE A 170 2.95 21.40 6.41
CA ILE A 170 3.05 20.71 5.12
C ILE A 170 3.81 19.38 5.25
N LEU A 171 4.95 19.37 5.96
CA LEU A 171 5.77 18.17 6.12
C LEU A 171 5.01 17.05 6.83
N PHE A 172 4.36 17.35 7.95
CA PHE A 172 3.71 16.33 8.77
C PHE A 172 2.35 15.89 8.23
N HIS A 173 1.62 16.76 7.53
CA HIS A 173 0.24 16.47 7.12
C HIS A 173 0.09 16.22 5.62
N ALA A 174 0.84 16.90 4.73
CA ALA A 174 0.68 16.74 3.28
C ALA A 174 1.68 15.75 2.69
N MET A 175 2.92 15.76 3.16
CA MET A 175 3.99 14.95 2.56
C MET A 175 3.73 13.45 2.66
N ASN A 176 3.10 12.99 3.75
CA ASN A 176 2.64 11.61 3.91
C ASN A 176 1.70 11.18 2.76
N CYS A 177 0.76 12.05 2.38
CA CYS A 177 -0.15 11.79 1.27
C CYS A 177 0.59 11.76 -0.08
N VAL A 178 1.56 12.65 -0.29
CA VAL A 178 2.38 12.64 -1.51
C VAL A 178 3.11 11.30 -1.68
N VAL A 179 3.76 10.80 -0.62
CA VAL A 179 4.43 9.49 -0.63
C VAL A 179 3.45 8.37 -0.94
N ILE A 180 2.27 8.37 -0.33
CA ILE A 180 1.20 7.39 -0.57
C ILE A 180 0.75 7.41 -2.03
N VAL A 181 0.46 8.58 -2.61
CA VAL A 181 -0.01 8.70 -4.00
C VAL A 181 1.05 8.19 -4.98
N ILE A 182 2.31 8.52 -4.75
CA ILE A 182 3.43 8.01 -5.56
C ILE A 182 3.52 6.49 -5.43
N ASP A 183 3.45 5.94 -4.21
CA ASP A 183 3.55 4.50 -3.98
C ASP A 183 2.41 3.73 -4.66
N VAL A 184 1.16 4.18 -4.50
CA VAL A 184 0.02 3.58 -5.19
C VAL A 184 0.24 3.58 -6.69
N SER A 185 0.82 4.65 -7.25
CA SER A 185 1.05 4.81 -8.69
C SER A 185 2.18 3.93 -9.21
N VAL A 186 3.22 3.67 -8.42
CA VAL A 186 4.44 2.96 -8.85
C VAL A 186 4.40 1.47 -8.49
N SER A 187 3.80 1.10 -7.37
CA SER A 187 3.76 -0.28 -6.87
C SER A 187 2.75 -1.15 -7.61
N ALA A 188 2.99 -2.46 -7.71
CA ALA A 188 2.00 -3.43 -8.18
C ALA A 188 1.09 -3.96 -7.04
N LEU A 189 1.27 -3.47 -5.80
CA LEU A 189 0.49 -3.92 -4.65
C LEU A 189 -1.02 -3.93 -4.97
N PRO A 190 -1.71 -5.05 -4.72
CA PRO A 190 -3.13 -5.16 -5.00
C PRO A 190 -3.93 -4.32 -4.00
N LEU A 191 -4.93 -3.59 -4.49
CA LEU A 191 -5.91 -2.87 -3.67
C LEU A 191 -7.30 -3.38 -3.99
N ARG A 192 -8.08 -3.67 -2.94
CA ARG A 192 -9.46 -4.16 -3.06
C ARG A 192 -10.42 -3.18 -2.41
N LEU A 193 -11.57 -2.99 -3.02
CA LEU A 193 -12.57 -2.05 -2.51
C LEU A 193 -12.98 -2.38 -1.07
N PHE A 194 -13.30 -3.64 -0.78
CA PHE A 194 -13.76 -4.07 0.54
C PHE A 194 -12.69 -4.09 1.64
N HIS A 195 -11.42 -3.82 1.32
CA HIS A 195 -10.37 -3.69 2.32
C HIS A 195 -10.44 -2.37 3.10
N PHE A 196 -11.42 -1.50 2.82
CA PHE A 196 -11.73 -0.31 3.62
C PHE A 196 -12.00 -0.63 5.10
N VAL A 197 -12.40 -1.87 5.40
CA VAL A 197 -12.64 -2.33 6.79
C VAL A 197 -11.38 -2.25 7.65
N TYR A 198 -10.18 -2.40 7.07
CA TYR A 198 -8.93 -2.37 7.83
C TYR A 198 -8.58 -0.97 8.34
N PRO A 199 -8.48 0.08 7.50
CA PRO A 199 -8.27 1.44 8.01
C PRO A 199 -9.44 1.90 8.90
N SER A 200 -10.68 1.49 8.62
CA SER A 200 -11.83 1.84 9.47
C SER A 200 -11.76 1.22 10.87
N ALA A 201 -11.31 -0.04 10.97
CA ALA A 201 -11.07 -0.71 12.26
C ALA A 201 -9.95 -0.02 13.05
N PHE A 202 -8.88 0.41 12.38
CA PHE A 202 -7.82 1.21 13.02
C PHE A 202 -8.37 2.55 13.53
N ALA A 203 -9.16 3.26 12.72
CA ALA A 203 -9.78 4.52 13.13
C ALA A 203 -10.72 4.34 14.33
N LEU A 204 -11.50 3.26 14.36
CA LEU A 204 -12.34 2.90 15.50
C LEU A 204 -11.50 2.65 16.76
N ALA A 205 -10.43 1.87 16.65
CA ALA A 205 -9.53 1.61 17.75
C ALA A 205 -8.89 2.90 18.30
N TYR A 206 -8.51 3.82 17.42
CA TYR A 206 -7.99 5.13 17.79
C TYR A 206 -9.04 5.98 18.51
N VAL A 207 -10.28 6.02 18.01
CA VAL A 207 -11.40 6.73 18.69
C VAL A 207 -11.69 6.14 20.07
N ILE A 208 -11.67 4.81 20.22
CA ILE A 208 -11.83 4.15 21.53
C ILE A 208 -10.70 4.59 22.47
N PHE A 209 -9.46 4.61 21.97
CA PHE A 209 -8.31 5.11 22.71
C PHE A 209 -8.51 6.56 23.15
N THR A 210 -8.96 7.47 22.27
CA THR A 210 -9.13 8.89 22.63
C THR A 210 -10.19 9.08 23.70
N VAL A 211 -11.27 8.29 23.70
CA VAL A 211 -12.28 8.30 24.76
C VAL A 211 -11.71 7.80 26.09
N ILE A 212 -11.00 6.66 26.08
CA ILE A 212 -10.39 6.11 27.30
C ILE A 212 -9.36 7.08 27.87
N TYR A 213 -8.52 7.66 27.02
CA TYR A 213 -7.50 8.64 27.41
C TYR A 213 -8.14 9.87 28.05
N TRP A 214 -9.24 10.37 27.48
CA TRP A 214 -10.00 11.48 28.05
C TRP A 214 -10.62 11.15 29.41
N VAL A 215 -11.31 10.00 29.55
CA VAL A 215 -11.90 9.57 30.83
C VAL A 215 -10.84 9.40 31.92
N ALA A 216 -9.62 8.99 31.54
CA ALA A 216 -8.48 8.88 32.45
C ALA A 216 -7.85 10.23 32.85
N GLY A 217 -8.42 11.37 32.42
CA GLY A 217 -7.90 12.72 32.70
C GLY A 217 -6.76 13.14 31.78
N GLY A 218 -6.60 12.48 30.63
CA GLY A 218 -5.58 12.79 29.64
C GLY A 218 -5.78 14.17 29.00
N THR A 219 -4.65 14.82 28.68
CA THR A 219 -4.63 16.15 28.06
C THR A 219 -3.77 16.19 26.80
N ASP A 220 -3.93 17.21 25.97
CA ASP A 220 -3.00 17.50 24.88
C ASP A 220 -1.63 18.02 25.38
N VAL A 221 -0.77 18.44 24.45
CA VAL A 221 0.53 19.06 24.77
C VAL A 221 0.43 20.41 25.48
N ASN A 222 -0.71 21.09 25.37
CA ASN A 222 -0.98 22.40 25.97
C ASN A 222 -1.81 22.29 27.27
N ASN A 223 -2.06 21.07 27.76
CA ASN A 223 -2.89 20.75 28.91
C ASN A 223 -4.40 21.04 28.76
N ASN A 224 -4.91 21.10 27.53
CA ASN A 224 -6.34 21.13 27.25
C ASN A 224 -6.97 19.74 27.51
N PRO A 225 -8.24 19.66 27.93
CA PRO A 225 -8.91 18.40 28.28
C PRO A 225 -9.40 17.58 27.06
N TRP A 226 -8.67 17.66 25.93
CA TRP A 226 -8.92 16.92 24.69
C TRP A 226 -7.61 16.75 23.93
N ILE A 227 -7.49 15.74 23.07
CA ILE A 227 -6.35 15.61 22.12
C ILE A 227 -6.53 16.57 20.94
N TYR A 228 -7.76 16.60 20.41
CA TYR A 228 -8.18 17.48 19.33
C TYR A 228 -9.38 18.30 19.80
N PRO A 229 -9.42 19.62 19.56
CA PRO A 229 -10.56 20.45 19.96
C PRO A 229 -11.90 19.95 19.41
N VAL A 230 -11.89 19.36 18.21
CA VAL A 230 -13.08 18.77 17.58
C VAL A 230 -13.56 17.47 18.24
N LEU A 231 -12.75 16.87 19.11
CA LEU A 231 -13.09 15.69 19.93
C LEU A 231 -13.19 16.08 21.42
N ASP A 232 -13.67 17.28 21.72
CA ASP A 232 -13.99 17.70 23.09
C ASP A 232 -15.23 16.98 23.63
N TYR A 233 -15.02 15.82 24.25
CA TYR A 233 -16.08 15.01 24.85
C TYR A 233 -16.74 15.66 26.07
N GLY A 234 -16.05 16.59 26.75
CA GLY A 234 -16.56 17.25 27.95
C GLY A 234 -17.40 18.48 27.64
N GLY A 235 -16.91 19.34 26.74
CA GLY A 235 -17.59 20.59 26.37
C GLY A 235 -18.61 20.44 25.24
N ASN A 236 -18.38 19.55 24.26
CA ASN A 236 -19.31 19.34 23.14
C ASN A 236 -19.42 17.85 22.73
N PRO A 237 -20.02 17.00 23.60
CA PRO A 237 -20.08 15.55 23.38
C PRO A 237 -20.82 15.16 22.09
N ALA A 238 -21.87 15.90 21.71
CA ALA A 238 -22.63 15.61 20.50
C ALA A 238 -21.80 15.84 19.23
N MET A 239 -21.04 16.94 19.16
CA MET A 239 -20.14 17.21 18.04
C MET A 239 -18.98 16.20 18.00
N ALA A 240 -18.36 15.91 19.15
CA ALA A 240 -17.26 14.94 19.24
C ALA A 240 -17.72 13.55 18.78
N ALA A 241 -18.90 13.09 19.21
CA ALA A 241 -19.48 11.82 18.76
C ALA A 241 -19.80 11.83 17.27
N GLY A 242 -20.36 12.91 16.75
CA GLY A 242 -20.66 13.07 15.32
C GLY A 242 -19.41 13.02 14.44
N ILE A 243 -18.35 13.74 14.82
CA ILE A 243 -17.06 13.75 14.11
C ILE A 243 -16.40 12.38 14.19
N ALA A 244 -16.35 11.75 15.37
CA ALA A 244 -15.78 10.42 15.53
C ALA A 244 -16.51 9.38 14.66
N ALA A 245 -17.85 9.35 14.70
CA ALA A 245 -18.66 8.43 13.88
C ALA A 245 -18.51 8.72 12.39
N GLY A 246 -18.55 9.99 11.98
CA GLY A 246 -18.35 10.42 10.60
C GLY A 246 -16.97 10.04 10.06
N SER A 247 -15.92 10.17 10.87
CA SER A 247 -14.56 9.78 10.49
C SER A 247 -14.45 8.28 10.26
N VAL A 248 -14.96 7.46 11.19
CA VAL A 248 -14.88 5.98 11.13
C VAL A 248 -15.75 5.39 10.02
N LEU A 249 -16.99 5.87 9.89
CA LEU A 249 -18.00 5.24 9.02
C LEU A 249 -18.05 5.85 7.62
N VAL A 250 -17.52 7.06 7.43
CA VAL A 250 -17.63 7.80 6.16
C VAL A 250 -16.26 8.24 5.65
N ALA A 251 -15.55 9.10 6.38
CA ALA A 251 -14.35 9.76 5.84
C ALA A 251 -13.22 8.76 5.53
N VAL A 252 -12.91 7.85 6.45
CA VAL A 252 -11.85 6.83 6.26
C VAL A 252 -12.21 5.84 5.14
N PRO A 253 -13.44 5.28 5.08
CA PRO A 253 -13.88 4.50 3.92
C PRO A 253 -13.76 5.25 2.59
N LEU A 254 -14.14 6.53 2.53
CA LEU A 254 -14.00 7.34 1.32
C LEU A 254 -12.54 7.54 0.92
N CYS A 255 -11.64 7.77 1.88
CA CYS A 255 -10.19 7.81 1.62
C CYS A 255 -9.70 6.51 0.98
N HIS A 256 -10.14 5.36 1.50
CA HIS A 256 -9.83 4.06 0.90
C HIS A 256 -10.38 3.92 -0.52
N VAL A 257 -11.59 4.41 -0.80
CA VAL A 257 -12.17 4.41 -2.15
C VAL A 257 -11.32 5.26 -3.11
N VAL A 258 -10.83 6.42 -2.68
CA VAL A 258 -9.93 7.26 -3.49
C VAL A 258 -8.64 6.52 -3.83
N ILE A 259 -8.01 5.89 -2.83
CA ILE A 259 -6.79 5.08 -3.02
C ILE A 259 -7.03 3.90 -3.96
N PHE A 260 -8.16 3.22 -3.80
CA PHE A 260 -8.58 2.17 -4.73
C PHE A 260 -8.75 2.70 -6.16
N GLY A 261 -9.36 3.88 -6.33
CA GLY A 261 -9.49 4.56 -7.62
C GLY A 261 -8.13 4.83 -8.28
N LEU A 262 -7.15 5.31 -7.51
CA LEU A 262 -5.77 5.51 -7.99
C LEU A 262 -5.13 4.19 -8.45
N ALA A 263 -5.33 3.10 -7.71
CA ALA A 263 -4.82 1.78 -8.10
C ALA A 263 -5.46 1.25 -9.39
N VAL A 264 -6.77 1.47 -9.57
CA VAL A 264 -7.47 1.16 -10.83
C VAL A 264 -6.89 1.98 -11.98
N ALA A 265 -6.69 3.29 -11.78
CA ALA A 265 -6.10 4.16 -12.79
C ALA A 265 -4.68 3.72 -13.20
N ARG A 266 -3.82 3.40 -12.21
CA ARG A 266 -2.48 2.82 -12.45
C ARG A 266 -2.57 1.60 -13.35
N GLU A 267 -3.42 0.63 -12.99
CA GLU A 267 -3.50 -0.63 -13.74
C GLU A 267 -4.01 -0.44 -15.16
N MET A 268 -4.98 0.46 -15.36
CA MET A 268 -5.47 0.83 -16.69
C MET A 268 -4.35 1.45 -17.54
N LEU A 269 -3.57 2.37 -16.94
CA LEU A 269 -2.46 3.02 -17.61
C LEU A 269 -1.33 2.03 -17.95
N ALA A 270 -0.92 1.19 -17.00
CA ALA A 270 0.10 0.17 -17.23
C ALA A 270 -0.34 -0.83 -18.31
N GLY A 271 -1.62 -1.23 -18.32
CA GLY A 271 -2.18 -2.08 -19.36
C GLY A 271 -2.18 -1.42 -20.74
N HIS A 272 -2.45 -0.11 -20.81
CA HIS A 272 -2.36 0.66 -22.05
C HIS A 272 -0.92 0.74 -22.57
N VAL A 273 0.04 1.06 -21.71
CA VAL A 273 1.47 1.14 -22.06
C VAL A 273 1.99 -0.20 -22.59
N LYS A 274 1.71 -1.31 -21.90
CA LYS A 274 2.13 -2.66 -22.34
C LYS A 274 1.58 -3.04 -23.71
N ARG A 275 0.31 -2.75 -23.98
CA ARG A 275 -0.31 -3.02 -25.29
C ARG A 275 0.30 -2.17 -26.40
N ARG A 276 0.66 -0.92 -26.10
CA ARG A 276 1.31 -0.04 -27.07
C ARG A 276 2.72 -0.53 -27.40
N SER A 277 3.50 -0.93 -26.41
CA SER A 277 4.84 -1.53 -26.61
C SER A 277 4.76 -2.77 -27.50
N ALA A 278 3.88 -3.73 -27.17
CA ALA A 278 3.75 -4.97 -27.95
C ALA A 278 3.36 -4.72 -29.43
N LYS A 279 2.52 -3.72 -29.71
CA LYS A 279 2.19 -3.33 -31.08
C LYS A 279 3.39 -2.77 -31.84
N VAL A 280 4.22 -1.98 -31.16
CA VAL A 280 5.45 -1.41 -31.75
C VAL A 280 6.44 -2.53 -32.05
N ASP A 281 6.64 -3.47 -31.12
CA ASP A 281 7.56 -4.60 -31.29
C ASP A 281 7.17 -5.45 -32.51
N VAL A 282 5.89 -5.82 -32.65
CA VAL A 282 5.37 -6.56 -33.82
C VAL A 282 5.58 -5.80 -35.12
N GLN A 283 5.36 -4.48 -35.13
CA GLN A 283 5.57 -3.65 -36.33
C GLN A 283 7.05 -3.55 -36.73
N MET A 284 7.96 -3.49 -35.75
CA MET A 284 9.39 -3.50 -36.02
C MET A 284 9.86 -4.84 -36.57
N GLU A 285 9.34 -5.95 -36.05
CA GLU A 285 9.67 -7.30 -36.50
C GLU A 285 9.21 -7.54 -37.95
N GLN A 286 7.96 -7.17 -38.27
CA GLN A 286 7.45 -7.23 -39.65
C GLN A 286 8.29 -6.38 -40.63
N ARG A 287 8.71 -5.17 -40.24
CA ARG A 287 9.59 -4.34 -41.07
C ARG A 287 10.96 -4.97 -41.29
N ARG A 288 11.50 -5.65 -40.28
CA ARG A 288 12.80 -6.34 -40.38
C ARG A 288 12.71 -7.52 -41.33
N GLU A 289 11.63 -8.28 -41.30
CA GLU A 289 11.41 -9.39 -42.23
C GLU A 289 11.22 -8.90 -43.67
N HIS A 290 10.46 -7.82 -43.89
CA HIS A 290 10.25 -7.23 -45.22
C HIS A 290 11.47 -6.50 -45.79
N GLY A 291 12.41 -6.04 -44.96
CA GLY A 291 13.65 -5.39 -45.41
C GLY A 291 14.82 -6.35 -45.67
N LEU A 292 14.64 -7.64 -45.39
CA LEU A 292 15.62 -8.72 -45.63
C LEU A 292 15.24 -9.60 -46.84
N ALA A 293 14.12 -9.31 -47.50
CA ALA A 293 13.65 -9.95 -48.74
C ALA A 293 13.91 -9.03 -49.94
#